data_AF-A0A0B7MJ97-F1
#
_entry.id   AF-A0A0B7MJ97-F1
#
_cell.length_a   1.000
_cell.length_b   1.000
_cell.length_c   1.000
_cell.angle_alpha   90.00
_cell.angle_beta   90.00
_cell.angle_gamma   90.00
#
_symmetry.space_group_name_H-M   'P 1'
#
loop_
_entity.id
_entity.type
_entity.pdbx_description
1 polymer ?
#
loop_
_entity_poly.entity_id
_entity_poly.type
_entity_poly.pdbx_seq_one_letter_code
_entity_poly.pdbx_strand_id
1 'polypeptide(L)' 'MLDEEQMEEFRQMSRENLQAKLTELREDYAEMDEQVTFMLRSTGHHIRGVVRKKHERKLKELEELIQTVEKELQIR' A
#
# COMPACT_ATOMS: atom_id res chain seq x y z
N MET A 1 1.08 -7.33 9.07
CA MET A 1 -0.11 -8.07 9.50
C MET A 1 -1.18 -7.04 9.71
N LEU A 2 -2.23 -7.14 8.91
CA LEU A 2 -3.43 -6.32 9.04
C LEU A 2 -4.08 -6.62 10.40
N ASP A 3 -4.50 -5.57 11.08
CA ASP A 3 -5.33 -5.63 12.25
C ASP A 3 -6.73 -6.20 11.88
N GLU A 4 -7.31 -7.00 12.78
CA GLU A 4 -8.65 -7.60 12.58
C GLU A 4 -9.71 -6.53 12.32
N GLU A 5 -9.54 -5.34 12.91
CA GLU A 5 -10.42 -4.19 12.74
C GLU A 5 -10.42 -3.68 11.29
N GLN A 6 -9.26 -3.57 10.62
CA GLN A 6 -9.20 -3.18 9.21
C GLN A 6 -9.81 -4.24 8.29
N MET A 7 -9.63 -5.52 8.60
CA MET A 7 -10.26 -6.59 7.82
C MET A 7 -11.79 -6.59 7.96
N GLU A 8 -12.32 -6.33 9.16
CA GLU A 8 -13.76 -6.16 9.35
C GLU A 8 -14.30 -4.93 8.63
N GLU A 9 -13.56 -3.81 8.63
CA GLU A 9 -13.95 -2.60 7.90
C GLU A 9 -14.12 -2.88 6.40
N PHE A 10 -13.14 -3.53 5.76
CA PHE A 10 -13.24 -3.91 4.34
C PHE A 10 -14.41 -4.86 4.07
N ARG A 11 -14.67 -5.80 4.98
CA ARG A 11 -15.81 -6.72 4.87
C ARG A 11 -17.16 -6.03 5.02
N GLN A 12 -17.24 -4.88 5.68
CA GLN A 12 -18.49 -4.13 5.85
C GLN A 12 -18.72 -3.07 4.76
N MET A 13 -17.66 -2.63 4.06
CA MET A 13 -17.77 -1.65 2.98
C MET A 13 -18.66 -2.13 1.83
N SER A 14 -19.27 -1.21 1.07
CA SER A 14 -19.95 -1.54 -0.19
C SER A 14 -18.92 -1.87 -1.29
N ARG A 15 -19.34 -2.51 -2.39
CA ARG A 15 -18.45 -2.80 -3.52
C ARG A 15 -17.86 -1.51 -4.13
N GLU A 16 -18.66 -0.46 -4.25
CA GLU A 16 -18.23 0.85 -4.74
C GLU A 16 -17.18 1.48 -3.82
N ASN A 17 -17.38 1.39 -2.50
CA ASN A 17 -16.42 1.90 -1.52
C ASN A 17 -15.12 1.10 -1.54
N LEU A 18 -15.19 -0.23 -1.70
CA LEU A 18 -14.00 -1.07 -1.86
C LEU A 18 -13.23 -0.73 -3.15
N GLN A 19 -13.91 -0.42 -4.25
CA GLN A 19 -13.25 0.03 -5.49
C GLN A 19 -12.60 1.41 -5.35
N ALA A 20 -13.27 2.34 -4.68
CA ALA A 20 -12.68 3.64 -4.36
C ALA A 20 -11.44 3.47 -3.47
N LYS A 21 -11.55 2.63 -2.43
CA LYS A 21 -10.43 2.35 -1.52
C LYS A 21 -9.27 1.65 -2.20
N LEU A 22 -9.54 0.71 -3.11
CA LEU A 22 -8.53 0.07 -3.94
C LEU A 22 -7.79 1.09 -4.82
N THR A 23 -8.52 2.07 -5.35
CA THR A 23 -7.93 3.13 -6.18
C THR A 23 -7.02 4.03 -5.35
N GLU A 24 -7.48 4.48 -4.19
CA GLU A 24 -6.69 5.25 -3.22
C GLU A 24 -5.40 4.51 -2.82
N LEU A 25 -5.50 3.22 -2.44
CA LEU A 25 -4.34 2.41 -2.05
C LEU A 25 -3.32 2.25 -3.18
N ARG A 26 -3.78 2.15 -4.44
CA ARG A 26 -2.91 2.06 -5.62
C ARG A 26 -2.22 3.38 -5.92
N GLU A 27 -2.91 4.51 -5.74
CA GLU A 27 -2.32 5.84 -5.86
C GLU A 27 -1.24 6.06 -4.79
N ASP A 28 -1.54 5.72 -3.53
CA ASP A 28 -0.59 5.79 -2.42
C ASP A 28 0.65 4.92 -2.67
N TYR A 29 0.45 3.71 -3.20
CA TYR A 29 1.55 2.82 -3.57
C TYR A 29 2.42 3.44 -4.67
N ALA A 30 1.80 3.99 -5.72
CA ALA A 30 2.52 4.60 -6.84
C ALA A 30 3.30 5.85 -6.40
N GLU A 31 2.70 6.72 -5.59
CA GLU A 31 3.39 7.89 -5.04
C GLU A 31 4.60 7.46 -4.18
N MET A 32 4.41 6.46 -3.33
CA MET A 32 5.47 5.98 -2.46
C MET A 32 6.61 5.31 -3.25
N ASP A 33 6.30 4.54 -4.29
CA ASP A 33 7.30 3.94 -5.19
C ASP A 33 8.07 5.01 -5.98
N GLU A 34 7.37 6.06 -6.44
CA GLU A 34 8.00 7.20 -7.10
C GLU A 34 8.93 7.96 -6.14
N GLN A 35 8.50 8.23 -4.91
CA GLN A 35 9.35 8.85 -3.89
C GLN A 35 10.60 8.02 -3.61
N VAL A 36 10.47 6.69 -3.49
CA VAL A 36 11.61 5.79 -3.28
C VAL A 36 12.55 5.81 -4.48
N THR A 37 12.01 5.71 -5.69
CA THR A 37 12.77 5.75 -6.94
C THR A 37 13.48 7.08 -7.12
N PHE A 38 12.80 8.19 -6.82
CA PHE A 38 13.37 9.52 -6.84
C PHE A 38 14.51 9.62 -5.84
N MET A 39 14.31 9.24 -4.57
CA MET A 39 15.40 9.29 -3.59
C MET A 39 16.60 8.46 -4.05
N LEU A 40 16.38 7.25 -4.57
CA LEU A 40 17.47 6.38 -5.04
C LEU A 40 18.24 6.96 -6.23
N ARG A 41 17.56 7.71 -7.13
CA ARG A 41 18.18 8.34 -8.31
C ARG A 41 18.81 9.70 -8.00
N SER A 42 18.19 10.49 -7.13
CA SER A 42 18.54 11.88 -6.85
C SER A 42 19.66 12.03 -5.83
N THR A 43 19.76 11.10 -4.88
CA THR A 43 20.84 11.13 -3.91
C THR A 43 22.01 10.28 -4.43
N GLY A 44 23.04 10.94 -4.99
CA GLY A 44 24.38 10.35 -5.07
C GLY A 44 24.97 9.96 -3.69
N HIS A 45 24.25 10.28 -2.62
CA HIS A 45 24.46 9.78 -1.25
C HIS A 45 23.63 8.51 -1.02
N HIS A 46 24.27 7.47 -0.48
CA HIS A 46 23.57 6.25 -0.09
C HIS A 46 22.42 6.57 0.87
N ILE A 47 21.17 6.29 0.47
CA ILE A 47 20.06 6.23 1.42
C ILE A 47 20.47 5.27 2.53
N ARG A 48 20.45 5.74 3.79
CA ARG A 48 20.78 4.89 4.94
C ARG A 48 19.89 3.64 4.89
N GLY A 49 20.47 2.45 5.07
CA GLY A 49 19.75 1.18 4.95
C GLY A 49 18.48 1.08 5.81
N VAL A 50 18.42 1.80 6.94
CA VAL A 50 17.22 1.91 7.78
C VAL A 50 16.06 2.62 7.07
N VAL A 51 16.34 3.70 6.33
CA VAL A 51 15.34 4.46 5.58
C VAL A 51 14.83 3.59 4.43
N ARG A 52 15.73 2.96 3.67
CA ARG A 52 15.35 2.01 2.62
C ARG A 52 14.45 0.89 3.14
N LYS A 53 14.83 0.23 4.25
CA LYS A 53 14.01 -0.82 4.88
C LYS A 53 12.64 -0.30 5.34
N LYS A 54 12.55 0.95 5.81
CA LYS A 54 11.28 1.56 6.21
C LYS A 54 10.36 1.76 5.01
N HIS A 55 10.91 2.21 3.87
CA HIS A 55 10.14 2.36 2.65
C HIS A 55 9.72 1.01 2.05
N GLU A 56 10.63 0.03 1.98
CA GLU A 56 10.32 -1.33 1.53
C GLU A 56 9.22 -1.97 2.39
N ARG A 57 9.26 -1.77 3.71
CA ARG A 57 8.22 -2.26 4.61
C ARG A 57 6.85 -1.62 4.33
N LYS A 58 6.81 -0.30 4.13
CA LYS A 58 5.56 0.42 3.84
C LYS A 58 4.97 0.03 2.48
N LEU A 59 5.80 -0.12 1.45
CA LEU A 59 5.35 -0.60 0.14
C LEU A 59 4.73 -2.00 0.27
N LYS A 60 5.36 -2.89 1.05
CA LYS A 60 4.83 -4.22 1.31
C LYS A 60 3.51 -4.19 2.11
N GLU A 61 3.38 -3.31 3.10
CA GLU A 61 2.13 -3.13 3.85
C GLU A 61 0.99 -2.65 2.93
N LEU A 62 1.26 -1.69 2.02
CA LEU A 62 0.31 -1.25 1.00
C LEU A 62 -0.05 -2.36 0.01
N GLU A 63 0.93 -3.16 -0.42
CA GLU A 63 0.69 -4.30 -1.30
C GLU A 63 -0.21 -5.37 -0.65
N GLU A 64 0.03 -5.68 0.64
CA GLU A 64 -0.81 -6.60 1.42
C GLU A 64 -2.26 -6.06 1.56
N LEU A 65 -2.43 -4.75 1.75
CA LEU A 65 -3.73 -4.07 1.79
C LEU A 65 -4.47 -4.18 0.45
N ILE A 66 -3.79 -3.84 -0.65
CA ILE A 66 -4.33 -3.93 -2.02
C ILE A 66 -4.82 -5.35 -2.30
N GLN A 67 -3.98 -6.36 -2.02
CA GLN A 67 -4.35 -7.76 -2.24
C GLN A 67 -5.56 -8.19 -1.41
N THR A 68 -5.70 -7.66 -0.20
CA THR A 68 -6.83 -7.98 0.68
C THR A 68 -8.12 -7.37 0.14
N VAL A 69 -8.09 -6.10 -0.26
CA VAL A 69 -9.25 -5.42 -0.88
C VAL A 69 -9.63 -6.07 -2.21
N GLU A 70 -8.65 -6.46 -3.03
CA GLU A 70 -8.89 -7.20 -4.29
C GLU A 70 -9.56 -8.56 -4.06
N LYS A 71 -9.12 -9.31 -3.04
CA LYS A 71 -9.76 -10.58 -2.67
C LYS A 71 -11.20 -10.38 -2.22
N GLU A 72 -11.46 -9.40 -1.36
CA GLU A 72 -12.82 -9.08 -0.91
C GLU A 72 -13.71 -8.62 -2.09
N LEU A 73 -13.16 -7.89 -3.06
CA LEU A 73 -13.86 -7.54 -4.30
C LEU A 73 -14.13 -8.74 -5.22
N GLN A 74 -13.28 -9.78 -5.21
CA GLN A 74 -13.51 -11.01 -5.98
C GLN A 74 -14.56 -11.92 -5.36
N ILE A 75 -14.69 -11.90 -4.03
CA ILE A 75 -15.68 -12.70 -3.30
C ILE A 75 -17.10 -12.15 -3.50
N ARG A 76 -17.25 -10.87 -3.86
CA ARG A 76 -18.52 -10.14 -3.98
C ARG A 76 -19.02 -9.95 -5.41
#